data_AF-A0A0F9EMJ7-F1
#
_entry.id   AF-A0A0F9EMJ7-F1
#
_cell.length_a   1.000
_cell.length_b   1.000
_cell.length_c   1.000
_cell.angle_alpha   90.00
_cell.angle_beta   90.00
_cell.angle_gamma   90.00
#
_symmetry.space_group_name_H-M   'P 1'
#
loop_
_entity.id
_entity.type
_entity.pdbx_description
1 polymer ?
#
loop_
_entity_poly.entity_id
_entity_poly.type
_entity_poly.pdbx_seq_one_letter_code
_entity_poly.pdbx_strand_id
1 'polypeptide(L)'
;IIVTASVIESVPRFLVDTGTGWITAEYSMLPRATQSRNNRERQRGRSVEIQRLIGRSIRAAFNYEKLGERTIRIDCDVIQADGGTRCASITGSFVAVFDAINYLYSQQLIYEFPDYKVVSAISLGVKNNQILLDLDYNEDSKADVDFNLVMNENSEIIEIQGTAEGATFSKEKLNKIIDLGEKGILELVQIQKKELNL
;
A
#
# COMPACT_ATOMS: atom_id res chain seq x y z
N ILE A 1 9.27 3.96 7.03
CA ILE A 1 8.66 4.89 6.06
C ILE A 1 7.83 5.91 6.83
N ILE A 2 7.78 7.18 6.40
CA ILE A 2 6.83 8.16 6.94
C ILE A 2 5.63 8.18 6.00
N VAL A 3 4.43 8.01 6.55
CA VAL A 3 3.18 8.08 5.78
C VAL A 3 2.29 9.14 6.40
N THR A 4 1.81 10.07 5.58
CA THR A 4 0.87 11.10 5.99
C THR A 4 -0.36 11.07 5.10
N ALA A 5 -1.48 11.57 5.62
CA ALA A 5 -2.71 11.75 4.87
C ALA A 5 -3.21 13.19 5.07
N SER A 6 -3.27 13.95 3.98
CA SER A 6 -3.73 15.34 3.96
C SER A 6 -5.11 15.42 3.32
N VAL A 7 -6.06 16.09 3.98
CA VAL A 7 -7.38 16.36 3.41
C VAL A 7 -7.34 17.66 2.62
N ILE A 8 -7.87 17.62 1.40
CA ILE A 8 -7.92 18.75 0.48
C ILE A 8 -9.37 18.97 0.09
N GLU A 9 -9.87 20.20 0.32
CA GLU A 9 -11.22 20.64 -0.03
C GLU A 9 -11.36 20.91 -1.55
N SER A 10 -11.02 19.90 -2.36
CA SER A 10 -11.22 19.87 -3.81
C SER A 10 -11.07 18.45 -4.33
N VAL A 11 -11.57 18.21 -5.53
CA VAL A 11 -11.45 16.94 -6.26
C VAL A 11 -10.80 17.13 -7.62
N PRO A 12 -10.28 16.06 -8.25
CA PRO A 12 -9.88 16.10 -9.64
C PRO A 12 -10.99 16.61 -10.55
N ARG A 13 -10.62 17.28 -11.65
CA ARG A 13 -11.57 17.92 -12.57
C ARG A 13 -12.69 17.00 -13.08
N PHE A 14 -12.43 15.70 -13.21
CA PHE A 14 -13.42 14.73 -13.69
C PHE A 14 -14.44 14.29 -12.63
N LEU A 15 -14.30 14.73 -11.37
CA LEU A 15 -15.19 14.43 -10.24
C LEU A 15 -15.91 15.67 -9.68
N VAL A 16 -15.66 16.86 -10.23
CA VAL A 16 -16.35 18.08 -9.82
C VAL A 16 -17.86 17.95 -10.08
N ASP A 17 -18.67 18.40 -9.13
CA ASP A 17 -20.14 18.33 -9.12
C ASP A 17 -20.74 16.91 -9.10
N THR A 18 -19.92 15.89 -8.82
CA THR A 18 -20.40 14.50 -8.69
C THR A 18 -20.77 14.14 -7.25
N GLY A 19 -20.37 14.96 -6.27
CA GLY A 19 -20.56 14.68 -4.85
C GLY A 19 -19.64 13.60 -4.27
N THR A 20 -18.71 13.06 -5.06
CA THR A 20 -17.82 11.96 -4.66
C THR A 20 -16.42 12.44 -4.28
N GLY A 21 -15.77 11.71 -3.39
CA GLY A 21 -14.40 11.99 -2.98
C GLY A 21 -13.34 11.35 -3.87
N TRP A 22 -12.09 11.56 -3.48
CA TRP A 22 -10.95 10.91 -4.14
C TRP A 22 -9.84 10.58 -3.16
N ILE A 23 -9.08 9.53 -3.47
CA ILE A 23 -7.86 9.19 -2.74
C ILE A 23 -6.74 9.03 -3.75
N THR A 24 -5.61 9.68 -3.50
CA THR A 24 -4.41 9.61 -4.35
C THR A 24 -3.16 9.53 -3.49
N ALA A 25 -2.06 9.07 -4.08
CA ALA A 25 -0.79 8.91 -3.37
C ALA A 25 0.40 9.47 -4.15
N GLU A 26 1.34 10.04 -3.41
CA GLU A 26 2.70 10.37 -3.82
C GLU A 26 3.67 9.44 -3.09
N TYR A 27 4.72 8.99 -3.79
CA TYR A 27 5.73 8.11 -3.22
C TYR A 27 7.10 8.65 -3.57
N SER A 28 7.92 8.82 -2.54
CA SER A 28 9.28 9.31 -2.69
C SER A 28 10.24 8.49 -1.83
N MET A 29 11.45 8.29 -2.34
CA MET A 29 12.53 7.68 -1.59
C MET A 29 13.66 8.69 -1.44
N LEU A 30 14.07 8.95 -0.20
CA LEU A 30 15.17 9.87 0.04
C LEU A 30 16.45 9.35 -0.61
N PRO A 31 17.33 10.24 -1.15
CA PRO A 31 18.57 9.85 -1.80
C PRO A 31 19.47 8.93 -0.98
N ARG A 32 19.37 8.96 0.35
CA ARG A 32 20.18 8.16 1.27
C ARG A 32 19.37 7.15 2.09
N ALA A 33 18.18 6.79 1.63
CA ALA A 33 17.37 5.77 2.29
C ALA A 33 17.98 4.36 2.15
N THR A 34 18.73 4.11 1.07
CA THR A 34 19.43 2.85 0.80
C THR A 34 20.91 2.89 1.22
N GLN A 35 21.56 1.72 1.25
CA GLN A 35 22.99 1.57 1.58
C GLN A 35 23.91 2.41 0.67
N SER A 36 23.58 2.54 -0.61
CA SER A 36 24.22 3.45 -1.57
C SER A 36 23.35 4.68 -1.82
N ARG A 37 23.95 5.81 -2.22
CA ARG A 37 23.19 7.05 -2.45
C ARG A 37 22.56 6.99 -3.84
N ASN A 38 21.23 7.06 -3.90
CA ASN A 38 20.48 7.23 -5.13
C ASN A 38 20.44 8.69 -5.56
N ASN A 39 20.27 8.94 -6.86
CA ASN A 39 19.96 10.28 -7.32
C ASN A 39 18.55 10.68 -6.89
N ARG A 40 18.36 11.96 -6.56
CA ARG A 40 17.02 12.46 -6.25
C ARG A 40 16.13 12.26 -7.48
N GLU A 41 15.11 11.44 -7.32
CA GLU A 41 14.24 11.04 -8.41
C GLU A 41 13.34 12.22 -8.82
N ARG A 42 13.25 12.48 -10.13
CA ARG A 42 12.25 13.38 -10.71
C ARG A 42 11.25 12.49 -11.43
N GLN A 43 10.07 12.26 -10.84
CA GLN A 43 8.96 11.41 -11.31
C GLN A 43 9.35 10.44 -12.45
N ARG A 44 9.95 9.30 -12.11
CA ARG A 44 10.32 8.24 -13.06
C ARG A 44 9.38 7.04 -12.89
N GLY A 45 9.37 6.14 -13.88
CA GLY A 45 8.39 5.05 -14.00
C GLY A 45 8.11 4.26 -12.72
N ARG A 46 9.14 3.88 -11.94
CA ARG A 46 8.98 3.12 -10.69
C ARG A 46 8.19 3.88 -9.63
N SER A 47 8.49 5.16 -9.39
CA SER A 47 7.74 5.95 -8.41
C SER A 47 6.28 6.12 -8.85
N VAL A 48 6.03 6.33 -10.14
CA VAL A 48 4.68 6.45 -10.71
C VAL A 48 3.89 5.14 -10.59
N GLU A 49 4.52 3.99 -10.81
CA GLU A 49 3.91 2.68 -10.61
C GLU A 49 3.47 2.49 -9.15
N ILE A 50 4.37 2.75 -8.20
CA ILE A 50 4.11 2.59 -6.76
C ILE A 50 3.01 3.56 -6.30
N GLN A 51 3.03 4.81 -6.76
CA GLN A 51 1.97 5.78 -6.49
C GLN A 51 0.59 5.27 -6.93
N ARG A 52 0.52 4.71 -8.14
CA ARG A 52 -0.74 4.15 -8.67
C ARG A 52 -1.17 2.91 -7.88
N LEU A 53 -0.24 2.05 -7.49
CA LEU A 53 -0.48 0.88 -6.64
C LEU A 53 -1.06 1.28 -5.28
N ILE A 54 -0.44 2.22 -4.56
CA ILE A 54 -0.92 2.71 -3.27
C ILE A 54 -2.32 3.30 -3.42
N GLY A 55 -2.51 4.21 -4.39
CA GLY A 55 -3.80 4.85 -4.61
C GLY A 55 -4.91 3.84 -4.95
N ARG A 56 -4.65 2.82 -5.77
CA ARG A 56 -5.64 1.75 -6.05
C ARG A 56 -5.96 0.94 -4.80
N SER A 57 -4.93 0.57 -4.03
CA SER A 57 -5.07 -0.25 -2.84
C SER A 57 -5.96 0.42 -1.79
N ILE A 58 -5.72 1.72 -1.53
CA ILE A 58 -6.50 2.46 -0.53
C ILE A 58 -7.91 2.80 -1.02
N ARG A 59 -8.11 3.09 -2.31
CA ARG A 59 -9.47 3.26 -2.86
C ARG A 59 -10.31 1.99 -2.78
N ALA A 60 -9.68 0.81 -2.82
CA ALA A 60 -10.38 -0.46 -2.58
C ALA A 60 -10.68 -0.70 -1.09
N ALA A 61 -9.97 -0.02 -0.18
CA ALA A 61 -10.12 -0.16 1.26
C ALA A 61 -11.30 0.65 1.82
N PHE A 62 -11.61 1.82 1.24
CA PHE A 62 -12.62 2.75 1.75
C PHE A 62 -13.68 3.06 0.71
N ASN A 63 -14.93 3.20 1.16
CA ASN A 63 -16.01 3.80 0.37
C ASN A 63 -15.80 5.33 0.26
N TYR A 64 -14.85 5.73 -0.58
CA TYR A 64 -14.42 7.13 -0.72
C TYR A 64 -15.52 8.06 -1.27
N GLU A 65 -16.63 7.53 -1.78
CA GLU A 65 -17.78 8.31 -2.22
C GLU A 65 -18.44 9.06 -1.05
N LYS A 66 -18.33 8.51 0.16
CA LYS A 66 -18.85 9.12 1.40
C LYS A 66 -17.99 10.28 1.94
N LEU A 67 -16.85 10.61 1.31
CA LEU A 67 -15.99 11.72 1.74
C LEU A 67 -16.55 13.10 1.34
N GLY A 68 -17.55 13.14 0.45
CA GLY A 68 -17.93 14.35 -0.27
C GLY A 68 -16.83 14.80 -1.22
N GLU A 69 -16.92 16.02 -1.76
CA GLU A 69 -15.94 16.53 -2.73
C GLU A 69 -14.61 16.94 -2.10
N ARG A 70 -13.91 15.95 -1.55
CA ARG A 70 -12.60 16.06 -0.91
C ARG A 70 -11.64 15.04 -1.48
N THR A 71 -10.36 15.41 -1.52
CA THR A 71 -9.28 14.49 -1.85
C THR A 71 -8.47 14.20 -0.60
N ILE A 72 -8.29 12.93 -0.26
CA ILE A 72 -7.24 12.50 0.66
C ILE A 72 -5.98 12.26 -0.17
N ARG A 73 -4.95 13.05 0.10
CA ARG A 73 -3.62 12.91 -0.50
C ARG A 73 -2.70 12.21 0.48
N ILE A 74 -2.16 11.08 0.05
CA ILE A 74 -1.25 10.26 0.83
C ILE A 74 0.17 10.59 0.38
N ASP A 75 1.06 10.90 1.30
CA ASP A 75 2.48 11.07 1.00
C ASP A 75 3.27 9.96 1.70
N CYS A 76 3.96 9.15 0.92
CA CYS A 76 4.77 8.02 1.38
C CYS A 76 6.25 8.32 1.16
N ASP A 77 6.94 8.75 2.23
CA ASP A 77 8.34 9.14 2.20
C ASP A 77 9.24 8.10 2.85
N VAL A 78 10.00 7.40 2.02
CA VAL A 78 10.94 6.37 2.47
C VAL A 78 12.23 7.04 2.93
N ILE A 79 12.40 7.09 4.25
CA ILE A 79 13.60 7.62 4.91
C ILE A 79 14.71 6.57 5.10
N GLN A 80 14.34 5.28 5.15
CA GLN A 80 15.23 4.13 5.24
C GLN A 80 14.58 2.96 4.48
N ALA A 81 15.36 2.25 3.67
CA ALA A 81 14.91 1.21 2.78
C ALA A 81 15.80 -0.03 2.91
N ASP A 82 15.19 -1.18 3.13
CA ASP A 82 15.86 -2.49 3.20
C ASP A 82 14.94 -3.61 2.68
N GLY A 83 14.27 -3.39 1.55
CA GLY A 83 13.22 -4.30 1.05
C GLY A 83 11.81 -3.85 1.44
N GLY A 84 10.79 -4.44 0.81
CA GLY A 84 9.36 -4.29 1.17
C GLY A 84 8.74 -2.89 1.13
N THR A 85 9.47 -1.84 0.72
CA THR A 85 9.05 -0.44 0.89
C THR A 85 7.67 -0.10 0.31
N ARG A 86 7.30 -0.66 -0.85
CA ARG A 86 5.98 -0.43 -1.46
C ARG A 86 4.83 -1.05 -0.64
N CYS A 87 5.05 -2.23 -0.07
CA CYS A 87 4.08 -2.92 0.77
C CYS A 87 3.91 -2.19 2.10
N ALA A 88 5.03 -1.83 2.72
CA ALA A 88 5.03 -1.01 3.93
C ALA A 88 4.31 0.34 3.72
N SER A 89 4.44 0.98 2.55
CA SER A 89 3.67 2.17 2.20
C SER A 89 2.17 1.92 2.23
N ILE A 90 1.69 0.82 1.65
CA ILE A 90 0.25 0.51 1.59
C ILE A 90 -0.30 0.26 3.00
N THR A 91 0.38 -0.56 3.80
CA THR A 91 0.01 -0.86 5.18
C THR A 91 -0.06 0.41 6.04
N GLY A 92 0.96 1.27 5.94
CA GLY A 92 0.98 2.57 6.64
C GLY A 92 -0.06 3.56 6.11
N SER A 93 -0.34 3.54 4.81
CA SER A 93 -1.34 4.42 4.19
C SER A 93 -2.74 4.15 4.70
N PHE A 94 -3.12 2.90 4.92
CA PHE A 94 -4.42 2.57 5.51
C PHE A 94 -4.58 3.24 6.89
N VAL A 95 -3.57 3.14 7.76
CA VAL A 95 -3.57 3.73 9.10
C VAL A 95 -3.70 5.26 9.03
N ALA A 96 -2.88 5.92 8.21
CA ALA A 96 -2.92 7.37 8.06
C ALA A 96 -4.25 7.87 7.50
N VAL A 97 -4.82 7.17 6.53
CA VAL A 97 -6.11 7.53 5.90
C VAL A 97 -7.27 7.31 6.87
N PHE A 98 -7.26 6.21 7.62
CA PHE A 98 -8.24 5.96 8.67
C PHE A 98 -8.24 7.10 9.70
N ASP A 99 -7.06 7.51 10.18
CA ASP A 99 -6.93 8.60 11.14
C ASP A 99 -7.40 9.95 10.57
N ALA A 100 -7.07 10.25 9.30
CA ALA A 100 -7.57 11.45 8.63
C ALA A 100 -9.09 11.47 8.48
N ILE A 101 -9.72 10.34 8.15
CA ILE A 101 -11.18 10.21 8.06
C ILE A 101 -11.81 10.35 9.45
N ASN A 102 -11.20 9.74 10.47
CA ASN A 102 -11.64 9.87 11.85
C ASN A 102 -11.57 11.32 12.33
N TYR A 103 -10.54 12.06 11.96
CA TYR A 103 -10.47 13.49 12.18
C TYR A 103 -11.67 14.21 11.53
N LEU A 104 -11.94 14.00 10.23
CA LEU A 104 -13.07 14.63 9.54
C LEU A 104 -14.42 14.33 10.21
N TYR A 105 -14.61 13.08 10.62
CA TYR A 105 -15.83 12.66 11.31
C TYR A 105 -15.96 13.31 12.69
N SER A 106 -14.88 13.32 13.49
CA SER A 106 -14.86 13.95 14.82
C SER A 106 -15.12 15.46 14.78
N GLN A 107 -14.68 16.11 13.70
CA GLN A 107 -14.89 17.54 13.47
C GLN A 107 -16.23 17.84 12.79
N GLN A 108 -17.07 16.83 12.53
CA GLN A 108 -18.37 16.97 11.85
C GLN A 108 -18.25 17.58 10.43
N LEU A 109 -17.10 17.40 9.77
CA LEU A 109 -16.87 17.82 8.37
C LEU A 109 -17.47 16.80 7.38
N ILE A 110 -17.66 15.56 7.85
CA ILE A 110 -18.47 14.52 7.25
C ILE A 110 -19.43 13.99 8.32
N TYR A 111 -20.65 13.61 7.91
CA TYR A 111 -21.69 13.14 8.84
C TYR A 111 -21.75 11.62 8.96
N GLU A 112 -21.19 10.90 7.99
CA GLU A 112 -21.10 9.45 7.97
C GLU A 112 -19.64 9.04 7.88
N PHE A 113 -19.23 8.07 8.70
CA PHE A 113 -17.93 7.44 8.55
C PHE A 113 -17.99 6.48 7.35
N PRO A 114 -17.12 6.61 6.33
CA PRO A 114 -17.07 5.71 5.19
C PRO A 114 -16.89 4.24 5.59
N ASP A 115 -17.66 3.34 4.98
CA ASP A 115 -17.42 1.90 5.16
C ASP A 115 -16.01 1.56 4.69
N TYR A 116 -15.34 0.65 5.40
CA TYR A 116 -13.98 0.26 5.08
C TYR A 116 -13.74 -1.22 5.34
N LYS A 117 -12.67 -1.73 4.72
CA LYS A 117 -12.04 -3.01 5.07
C LYS A 117 -10.57 -2.73 5.34
N VAL A 118 -10.03 -3.29 6.42
CA VAL A 118 -8.60 -3.13 6.73
C VAL A 118 -7.77 -3.76 5.63
N VAL A 119 -6.84 -2.99 5.05
CA VAL A 119 -5.97 -3.42 3.95
C VAL A 119 -4.51 -3.38 4.38
N SER A 120 -3.79 -4.43 3.98
CA SER A 120 -2.34 -4.52 4.14
C SER A 120 -1.72 -5.19 2.91
N ALA A 121 -0.39 -5.09 2.81
CA ALA A 121 0.38 -5.66 1.73
C ALA A 121 1.66 -6.29 2.27
N ILE A 122 2.16 -7.32 1.60
CA ILE A 122 3.43 -7.95 1.94
C ILE A 122 4.19 -8.40 0.68
N SER A 123 5.52 -8.32 0.74
CA SER A 123 6.40 -8.88 -0.30
C SER A 123 6.65 -10.36 -0.03
N LEU A 124 6.83 -11.13 -1.09
CA LEU A 124 7.26 -12.52 -1.04
C LEU A 124 8.25 -12.77 -2.17
N GLY A 125 9.04 -13.83 -2.03
CA GLY A 125 9.90 -14.26 -3.12
C GLY A 125 10.16 -15.75 -3.12
N VAL A 126 10.78 -16.20 -4.21
CA VAL A 126 11.28 -17.57 -4.30
C VAL A 126 12.79 -17.53 -4.46
N LYS A 127 13.51 -18.30 -3.66
CA LYS A 127 14.96 -18.43 -3.75
C LYS A 127 15.36 -19.87 -3.48
N ASN A 128 16.13 -20.48 -4.37
CA ASN A 128 16.54 -21.88 -4.24
C ASN A 128 15.34 -22.82 -3.98
N ASN A 129 14.23 -22.57 -4.67
CA ASN A 129 12.94 -23.26 -4.51
C ASN A 129 12.25 -23.10 -3.13
N GLN A 130 12.76 -22.27 -2.23
CA GLN A 130 12.09 -21.90 -0.97
C GLN A 130 11.28 -20.61 -1.17
N ILE A 131 10.09 -20.55 -0.58
CA ILE A 131 9.26 -19.33 -0.56
C ILE A 131 9.63 -18.55 0.69
N LEU A 132 9.93 -17.27 0.53
CA LEU A 132 10.28 -16.33 1.58
C LEU A 132 9.15 -15.29 1.71
N LEU A 133 8.91 -14.82 2.94
CA LEU A 133 7.92 -13.80 3.29
C LEU A 133 8.67 -12.58 3.83
N ASP A 134 8.21 -11.39 3.45
CA ASP A 134 8.75 -10.09 3.89
C ASP A 134 10.25 -9.93 3.61
N LEU A 135 10.61 -10.04 2.33
CA LEU A 135 11.99 -10.01 1.85
C LEU A 135 12.72 -8.71 2.24
N ASP A 136 13.92 -8.86 2.78
CA ASP A 136 14.88 -7.75 2.87
C ASP A 136 15.53 -7.44 1.50
N TYR A 137 16.33 -6.37 1.40
CA TYR A 137 16.99 -6.00 0.13
C TYR A 137 17.96 -7.07 -0.40
N ASN A 138 18.68 -7.76 0.48
CA ASN A 138 19.64 -8.80 0.10
C ASN A 138 18.95 -10.08 -0.39
N GLU A 139 17.76 -10.36 0.14
CA GLU A 139 16.92 -11.46 -0.28
C GLU A 139 16.26 -11.15 -1.62
N ASP A 140 15.65 -9.97 -1.75
CA ASP A 140 14.98 -9.46 -2.94
C ASP A 140 15.92 -9.41 -4.15
N SER A 141 17.10 -8.80 -3.99
CA SER A 141 18.11 -8.68 -5.07
C SER A 141 18.67 -10.02 -5.58
N LYS A 142 18.37 -11.14 -4.91
CA LYS A 142 18.82 -12.49 -5.25
C LYS A 142 17.66 -13.47 -5.41
N ALA A 143 16.43 -12.99 -5.44
CA ALA A 143 15.25 -13.82 -5.60
C ALA A 143 15.09 -14.24 -7.08
N ASP A 144 14.67 -15.47 -7.30
CA ASP A 144 14.31 -15.97 -8.63
C ASP A 144 12.96 -15.39 -9.10
N VAL A 145 12.12 -15.01 -8.13
CA VAL A 145 10.77 -14.46 -8.30
C VAL A 145 10.55 -13.38 -7.24
N ASP A 146 10.17 -12.17 -7.66
CA ASP A 146 9.66 -11.07 -6.81
C ASP A 146 8.13 -11.08 -6.87
N PHE A 147 7.49 -10.92 -5.73
CA PHE A 147 6.05 -10.95 -5.58
C PHE A 147 5.57 -9.92 -4.55
N ASN A 148 4.52 -9.19 -4.90
CA ASN A 148 3.84 -8.27 -4.00
C ASN A 148 2.35 -8.62 -3.97
N LEU A 149 1.81 -8.79 -2.76
CA LEU A 149 0.42 -9.17 -2.53
C LEU A 149 -0.28 -8.10 -1.69
N VAL A 150 -1.46 -7.68 -2.12
CA VAL A 150 -2.32 -6.75 -1.37
C VAL A 150 -3.67 -7.42 -1.13
N MET A 151 -4.09 -7.52 0.13
CA MET A 151 -5.37 -8.12 0.52
C MET A 151 -6.05 -7.29 1.61
N ASN A 152 -7.36 -7.50 1.74
CA ASN A 152 -8.10 -7.00 2.89
C ASN A 152 -8.25 -8.06 3.98
N GLU A 153 -8.82 -7.65 5.11
CA GLU A 153 -9.07 -8.49 6.28
C GLU A 153 -9.97 -9.72 6.06
N ASN A 154 -10.72 -9.78 4.94
CA ASN A 154 -11.57 -10.91 4.59
C ASN A 154 -10.86 -11.91 3.66
N SER A 155 -9.53 -11.81 3.55
CA SER A 155 -8.73 -12.56 2.59
C SER A 155 -9.13 -12.32 1.13
N GLU A 156 -9.75 -11.18 0.80
CA GLU A 156 -10.05 -10.82 -0.58
C GLU A 156 -8.84 -10.09 -1.18
N ILE A 157 -8.42 -10.55 -2.37
CA ILE A 157 -7.26 -10.02 -3.07
C ILE A 157 -7.62 -8.71 -3.78
N ILE A 158 -6.82 -7.68 -3.53
CA ILE A 158 -6.94 -6.36 -4.19
C ILE A 158 -5.98 -6.26 -5.37
N GLU A 159 -4.71 -6.67 -5.17
CA GLU A 159 -3.71 -6.63 -6.23
C GLU A 159 -2.67 -7.75 -6.04
N ILE A 160 -2.26 -8.34 -7.16
CA ILE A 160 -1.17 -9.32 -7.24
C ILE A 160 -0.19 -8.82 -8.29
N GLN A 161 1.07 -8.69 -7.92
CA GLN A 161 2.16 -8.41 -8.86
C GLN A 161 3.28 -9.44 -8.65
N GLY A 162 3.45 -10.35 -9.60
CA GLY A 162 4.50 -11.36 -9.56
C GLY A 162 5.36 -11.32 -10.82
N THR A 163 6.68 -11.28 -10.64
CA THR A 163 7.65 -11.21 -11.73
C THR A 163 8.70 -12.29 -11.55
N ALA A 164 8.91 -13.11 -12.59
CA ALA A 164 10.04 -14.03 -12.63
C ALA A 164 11.29 -13.24 -13.08
N GLU A 165 12.28 -13.11 -12.20
CA GLU A 165 13.53 -12.39 -12.48
C GLU A 165 14.68 -13.35 -12.85
N GLY A 166 14.60 -14.62 -12.45
CA GLY A 166 15.57 -15.66 -12.79
C GLY A 166 14.92 -16.93 -13.35
N ALA A 167 14.05 -17.56 -12.56
CA ALA A 167 13.36 -18.79 -12.93
C ALA A 167 11.84 -18.58 -13.00
N THR A 168 11.19 -19.28 -13.92
CA THR A 168 9.72 -19.31 -13.97
C THR A 168 9.16 -20.07 -12.77
N PHE A 169 7.92 -19.75 -12.38
CA PHE A 169 7.21 -20.44 -11.31
C PHE A 169 5.91 -21.03 -11.84
N SER A 170 5.51 -22.18 -11.29
CA SER A 170 4.29 -22.87 -11.68
C SER A 170 3.06 -22.25 -11.03
N LYS A 171 1.87 -22.53 -11.58
CA LYS A 171 0.59 -22.17 -10.94
C LYS A 171 0.46 -22.74 -9.52
N GLU A 172 0.96 -23.96 -9.29
CA GLU A 172 0.97 -24.56 -7.96
C GLU A 172 1.86 -23.76 -7.00
N LYS A 173 3.01 -23.28 -7.47
CA LYS A 173 3.92 -22.42 -6.69
C LYS A 173 3.25 -21.08 -6.37
N LEU A 174 2.56 -20.48 -7.34
CA LEU A 174 1.79 -19.25 -7.14
C LEU A 174 0.78 -19.38 -5.99
N ASN A 175 0.00 -20.47 -5.96
CA ASN A 175 -0.95 -20.70 -4.87
C ASN A 175 -0.24 -20.75 -3.50
N LYS A 176 0.89 -21.46 -3.39
CA LYS A 176 1.67 -21.54 -2.15
C LYS A 176 2.25 -20.17 -1.72
N ILE A 177 2.61 -19.32 -2.68
CA ILE A 177 3.04 -17.94 -2.41
C ILE A 177 1.88 -17.13 -1.84
N ILE A 178 0.69 -17.22 -2.46
CA ILE A 178 -0.51 -16.53 -1.99
C ILE A 178 -0.89 -17.01 -0.58
N ASP A 179 -0.90 -18.32 -0.33
CA ASP A 179 -1.25 -18.90 0.97
C ASP A 179 -0.31 -18.42 2.10
N LEU A 180 0.98 -18.24 1.80
CA LEU A 180 1.94 -17.70 2.77
C LEU A 180 1.74 -16.19 2.97
N GLY A 181 1.47 -15.46 1.89
CA GLY A 181 1.28 -14.02 1.91
C GLY A 181 0.01 -13.63 2.66
N GLU A 182 -1.06 -14.39 2.51
CA GLU A 182 -2.31 -14.20 3.25
C GLU A 182 -2.06 -14.26 4.76
N LYS A 183 -1.30 -15.25 5.25
CA LYS A 183 -0.97 -15.35 6.68
C LYS A 183 -0.25 -14.09 7.18
N GLY A 184 0.78 -13.65 6.47
CA GLY A 184 1.52 -12.44 6.82
C GLY A 184 0.65 -11.18 6.79
N ILE A 185 -0.23 -11.06 5.79
CA ILE A 185 -1.17 -9.94 5.70
C ILE A 185 -2.16 -9.95 6.87
N LEU A 186 -2.71 -11.11 7.24
CA LEU A 186 -3.62 -11.22 8.38
C LEU A 186 -2.93 -10.86 9.70
N GLU A 187 -1.65 -11.20 9.87
CA GLU A 187 -0.86 -10.73 11.02
C GLU A 187 -0.72 -9.20 11.04
N LEU A 188 -0.40 -8.57 9.90
CA LEU A 188 -0.33 -7.12 9.78
C LEU A 188 -1.69 -6.44 10.04
N VAL A 189 -2.78 -7.03 9.56
CA VAL A 189 -4.16 -6.56 9.81
C VAL A 189 -4.46 -6.56 11.30
N GLN A 190 -4.08 -7.60 12.04
CA GLN A 190 -4.27 -7.62 13.51
C GLN A 190 -3.49 -6.51 14.21
N ILE A 191 -2.25 -6.25 13.77
CA ILE A 191 -1.45 -5.14 14.30
C ILE A 191 -2.14 -3.80 14.01
N GLN A 192 -2.58 -3.55 12.77
CA GLN A 192 -3.29 -2.32 12.41
C GLN A 192 -4.56 -2.12 13.24
N LYS A 193 -5.39 -3.16 13.40
CA LYS A 193 -6.61 -3.09 14.22
C LYS A 193 -6.31 -2.73 15.66
N LYS A 194 -5.30 -3.38 16.25
CA LYS A 194 -4.87 -3.09 17.61
C LYS A 194 -4.43 -1.63 17.78
N GLU A 195 -3.59 -1.12 16.88
CA GLU A 195 -3.08 0.26 16.97
C GLU A 195 -4.17 1.31 16.71
N LEU A 196 -5.18 0.97 15.91
CA LEU A 196 -6.33 1.84 15.63
C LEU A 196 -7.49 1.69 16.63
N ASN A 197 -7.39 0.76 17.59
CA ASN A 197 -8.46 0.39 18.53
C ASN A 197 -9.77 -0.04 17.83
N LEU A 198 -9.64 -0.88 16.80
CA LEU A 198 -10.74 -1.50 16.04
C LEU A 198 -11.15 -2.87 16.58
#